data_AF-A0AAV9VFE7-F1
#
_entry.id   AF-A0AAV9VFE7-F1
#
_cell.length_a   1.000
_cell.length_b   1.000
_cell.length_c   1.000
_cell.angle_alpha   90.00
_cell.angle_beta   90.00
_cell.angle_gamma   90.00
#
_symmetry.space_group_name_H-M   'P 1'
#
loop_
_entity.id
_entity.type
_entity.pdbx_description
1 polymer ?
#
loop_
_entity_poly.entity_id
_entity_poly.type
_entity_poly.pdbx_seq_one_letter_code
_entity_poly.pdbx_strand_id
1 'polypeptide(L)'
;MCGNSLNATPNPERPASWQDLPRNSKTPLNLTTLPQDILTHIVEYLRPCHANKLLTTCKTLYPTFQRQVWSALKFDGRYDEQREAGIVILIIKKGVDKSPLQFVRTRRIGERFFTAESVLEKREFLQLILLGLLYSNEINLRHVELIMTGLMTIEMLDYNSGRSNYPEPPLYETNHEYINLLKDLRKYSQKREARGLVPRIGLRTNIVDHIPHLFHLQAITQPTIETPKCGSINKFWITRRTEGPKNSSIQQTADLFADLANLNMLSWKDNRDAAPDRLMNGTLSKELAELQNIVTGMRKLRELRLEYAFFHPSLFLVPPENVKTLEVSKMSKEWWYQFAECPLSSIRVLKVSGGIGYEKLYRISRVAIRGRTRGVLRRRSGSTSFEAKWGI
;
A
#
# COMPACT_ATOMS: atom_id res chain seq x y z
N MET A 1 -7.00 75.69 -37.74
CA MET A 1 -5.78 74.93 -37.45
C MET A 1 -6.10 73.85 -36.43
N CYS A 2 -5.78 72.61 -36.79
CA CYS A 2 -5.61 71.40 -35.98
C CYS A 2 -6.76 70.94 -35.05
N GLY A 3 -7.50 69.94 -35.55
CA GLY A 3 -8.25 69.00 -34.72
C GLY A 3 -7.34 67.90 -34.13
N ASN A 4 -7.83 67.26 -33.07
CA ASN A 4 -7.27 66.01 -32.55
C ASN A 4 -8.42 65.04 -32.26
N SER A 5 -8.50 64.02 -33.11
CA SER A 5 -9.36 62.86 -33.00
C SER A 5 -8.70 61.85 -32.05
N LEU A 6 -9.37 61.53 -30.94
CA LEU A 6 -8.99 60.42 -30.06
C LEU A 6 -9.49 59.11 -30.67
N ASN A 7 -8.55 58.30 -31.15
CA ASN A 7 -8.78 56.95 -31.63
C ASN A 7 -9.22 56.03 -30.48
N ALA A 8 -10.44 55.49 -30.59
CA ALA A 8 -10.90 54.39 -29.76
C ALA A 8 -10.18 53.10 -30.18
N THR A 9 -9.55 52.43 -29.22
CA THR A 9 -8.96 51.10 -29.39
C THR A 9 -10.04 50.03 -29.57
N PRO A 10 -9.84 49.04 -30.46
CA PRO A 10 -10.80 47.96 -30.66
C PRO A 10 -10.81 47.04 -29.45
N ASN A 11 -12.01 46.78 -28.94
CA ASN A 11 -12.31 45.87 -27.84
C ASN A 11 -11.86 44.45 -28.24
N PRO A 12 -10.97 43.77 -27.48
CA PRO A 12 -10.57 42.40 -27.79
C PRO A 12 -11.80 41.50 -27.75
N GLU A 13 -12.05 40.83 -28.87
CA GLU A 13 -13.16 39.94 -29.12
C GLU A 13 -13.41 39.02 -27.92
N ARG A 14 -14.61 39.15 -27.32
CA ARG A 14 -15.11 38.17 -26.37
C ARG A 14 -15.09 36.80 -27.08
N PRO A 15 -14.45 35.76 -26.52
CA PRO A 15 -14.54 34.43 -27.08
C PRO A 15 -16.02 34.06 -27.17
N ALA A 16 -16.44 33.67 -28.38
CA ALA A 16 -17.82 33.33 -28.70
C ALA A 16 -18.40 32.46 -27.59
N SER A 17 -19.51 32.93 -27.02
CA SER A 17 -20.18 32.21 -25.95
C SER A 17 -20.64 30.85 -26.50
N TRP A 18 -20.48 29.79 -25.71
CA TRP A 18 -20.94 28.44 -26.08
C TRP A 18 -22.46 28.34 -26.37
N GLN A 19 -23.20 29.45 -26.30
CA GLN A 19 -24.62 29.54 -26.59
C GLN A 19 -24.93 29.70 -28.09
N ASP A 20 -23.94 30.06 -28.92
CA ASP A 20 -24.14 30.29 -30.37
C ASP A 20 -23.87 29.05 -31.24
N LEU A 21 -23.71 27.87 -30.63
CA LEU A 21 -23.67 26.62 -31.39
C LEU A 21 -25.06 26.33 -32.02
N PRO A 22 -25.14 26.06 -33.32
CA PRO A 22 -26.40 25.89 -34.03
C PRO A 22 -27.20 24.72 -33.44
N ARG A 23 -28.33 25.03 -32.79
CA ARG A 23 -29.26 24.07 -32.14
C ARG A 23 -29.98 23.11 -33.11
N ASN A 24 -29.61 23.07 -34.40
CA ASN A 24 -30.42 22.43 -35.45
C ASN A 24 -29.88 21.10 -36.01
N SER A 25 -28.84 20.50 -35.44
CA SER A 25 -28.53 19.10 -35.74
C SER A 25 -29.41 18.17 -34.88
N LYS A 26 -30.53 17.71 -35.45
CA LYS A 26 -31.47 16.77 -34.82
C LYS A 26 -30.87 15.37 -34.54
N THR A 27 -29.61 15.13 -34.87
CA THR A 27 -28.94 13.87 -34.60
C THR A 27 -28.20 13.95 -33.25
N PRO A 28 -28.58 13.13 -32.26
CA PRO A 28 -27.85 13.08 -30.99
C PRO A 28 -26.39 12.71 -31.26
N LEU A 29 -25.48 13.53 -30.72
CA LEU A 29 -24.05 13.32 -30.86
C LEU A 29 -23.68 11.97 -30.26
N ASN A 30 -23.24 11.03 -31.11
CA ASN A 30 -22.90 9.70 -30.66
C ASN A 30 -21.45 9.69 -30.14
N LEU A 31 -21.25 9.28 -28.90
CA LEU A 31 -19.91 9.17 -28.32
C LEU A 31 -18.99 8.27 -29.16
N THR A 32 -19.53 7.25 -29.83
CA THR A 32 -18.71 6.32 -30.62
C THR A 32 -18.18 6.91 -31.92
N THR A 33 -18.69 8.07 -32.35
CA THR A 33 -18.22 8.76 -33.56
C THR A 33 -17.19 9.84 -33.25
N LEU A 34 -16.88 10.07 -31.97
CA LEU A 34 -15.86 11.04 -31.58
C LEU A 34 -14.45 10.51 -31.88
N PRO A 35 -13.52 11.38 -32.30
CA PRO A 35 -12.10 11.05 -32.39
C PRO A 35 -11.54 10.49 -31.07
N GLN A 36 -10.59 9.56 -31.17
CA GLN A 36 -9.99 8.87 -30.03
C GLN A 36 -9.35 9.82 -29.01
N ASP A 37 -8.79 10.93 -29.48
CA ASP A 37 -8.08 11.91 -28.63
C ASP A 37 -9.07 12.68 -27.75
N ILE A 38 -10.24 13.03 -28.32
CA ILE A 38 -11.35 13.68 -27.60
C ILE A 38 -11.93 12.70 -26.59
N LEU A 39 -12.16 11.44 -27.00
CA LEU A 39 -12.61 10.41 -26.08
C LEU A 39 -11.64 10.24 -24.91
N THR A 40 -10.34 10.22 -25.16
CA THR A 40 -9.30 10.11 -24.13
C THR A 40 -9.38 11.28 -23.14
N HIS A 41 -9.50 12.51 -23.62
CA HIS A 41 -9.70 13.69 -22.77
C HIS A 41 -10.99 13.60 -21.94
N ILE A 42 -12.12 13.21 -22.57
CA ILE A 42 -13.38 13.01 -21.85
C ILE A 42 -13.16 12.00 -20.70
N VAL A 43 -12.45 10.89 -20.96
CA VAL A 43 -12.19 9.89 -19.92
C VAL A 43 -11.36 10.48 -18.78
N GLU A 44 -10.37 11.33 -19.05
CA GLU A 44 -9.54 11.96 -18.00
C GLU A 44 -10.34 12.83 -17.04
N TYR A 45 -11.41 13.46 -17.52
CA TYR A 45 -12.34 14.21 -16.68
C TYR A 45 -13.39 13.34 -15.97
N LEU A 46 -13.56 12.09 -16.38
CA LEU A 46 -14.50 11.18 -15.74
C LEU A 46 -13.90 10.62 -14.44
N ARG A 47 -14.65 10.76 -13.35
CA ARG A 47 -14.39 9.98 -12.13
C ARG A 47 -14.38 8.48 -12.49
N PRO A 48 -13.53 7.65 -11.86
CA PRO A 48 -13.45 6.23 -12.17
C PRO A 48 -14.81 5.49 -12.17
N CYS A 49 -15.76 5.91 -11.31
CA CYS A 49 -17.12 5.34 -11.27
C CYS A 49 -17.89 5.56 -12.57
N HIS A 50 -17.77 6.74 -13.14
CA HIS A 50 -18.47 7.11 -14.36
C HIS A 50 -17.84 6.43 -15.57
N ALA A 51 -16.51 6.39 -15.64
CA ALA A 51 -15.78 5.66 -16.68
C ALA A 51 -16.16 4.17 -16.70
N ASN A 52 -16.28 3.55 -15.52
CA ASN A 52 -16.72 2.15 -15.41
C ASN A 52 -18.17 1.94 -15.83
N LYS A 53 -19.09 2.82 -15.41
CA LYS A 53 -20.49 2.75 -15.85
C LYS A 53 -20.60 2.87 -17.37
N LEU A 54 -19.85 3.80 -17.96
CA LEU A 54 -19.82 4.01 -19.41
C LEU A 54 -19.27 2.78 -20.16
N LEU A 55 -18.19 2.17 -19.64
CA LEU A 55 -17.67 0.91 -20.17
C LEU A 55 -18.70 -0.23 -20.12
N THR A 56 -19.48 -0.32 -19.04
CA THR A 56 -20.50 -1.38 -18.93
C THR A 56 -21.66 -1.17 -19.89
N THR A 57 -21.95 0.07 -20.27
CA THR A 57 -23.03 0.40 -21.22
C THR A 57 -22.58 0.39 -22.68
N CYS A 58 -21.29 0.61 -22.97
CA CYS A 58 -20.80 0.80 -24.33
C CYS A 58 -19.50 0.00 -24.58
N LYS A 59 -19.63 -1.19 -25.19
CA LYS A 59 -18.49 -2.07 -25.48
C LYS A 59 -17.52 -1.49 -26.51
N THR A 60 -17.99 -0.63 -27.41
CA THR A 60 -17.15 0.00 -28.45
C THR A 60 -16.14 0.99 -27.87
N LEU A 61 -16.40 1.55 -26.69
CA LEU A 61 -15.47 2.43 -25.99
C LEU A 61 -14.42 1.66 -25.18
N TYR A 62 -14.43 0.31 -25.20
CA TYR A 62 -13.45 -0.48 -24.45
C TYR A 62 -12.01 -0.08 -24.74
N PRO A 63 -11.52 -0.04 -25.98
CA PRO A 63 -10.11 0.24 -26.27
C PRO A 63 -9.64 1.57 -25.68
N THR A 64 -10.50 2.59 -25.73
CA THR A 64 -10.20 3.94 -25.23
C THR A 64 -10.20 4.02 -23.70
N PHE A 65 -11.14 3.35 -23.06
CA PHE A 65 -11.30 3.39 -21.59
C PHE A 65 -10.42 2.36 -20.88
N GLN A 66 -9.93 1.33 -21.59
CA GLN A 66 -9.10 0.26 -21.06
C GLN A 66 -7.81 0.80 -20.43
N ARG A 67 -7.17 1.81 -21.05
CA ARG A 67 -5.99 2.51 -20.50
C ARG A 67 -6.25 3.16 -19.13
N GLN A 68 -7.44 3.68 -18.89
CA GLN A 68 -7.78 4.36 -17.63
C GLN A 68 -8.32 3.43 -16.55
N VAL A 69 -8.97 2.35 -16.96
CA VAL A 69 -9.53 1.36 -16.04
C VAL A 69 -8.46 0.40 -15.51
N TRP A 70 -7.30 0.39 -16.14
CA TRP A 70 -6.12 -0.36 -15.70
C TRP A 70 -5.24 0.52 -14.82
N SER A 71 -5.52 0.51 -13.51
CA SER A 71 -4.81 1.39 -12.58
C SER A 71 -4.08 0.69 -11.45
N ALA A 72 -4.28 -0.63 -11.29
CA ALA A 72 -3.72 -1.38 -10.18
C ALA A 72 -2.99 -2.63 -10.67
N LEU A 73 -1.81 -2.85 -10.12
CA LEU A 73 -0.95 -3.99 -10.36
C LEU A 73 -0.67 -4.66 -9.01
N LYS A 74 -0.87 -5.97 -8.89
CA LYS A 74 -0.45 -6.71 -7.70
C LYS A 74 0.62 -7.72 -8.07
N PHE A 75 1.55 -7.97 -7.16
CA PHE A 75 2.51 -9.06 -7.20
C PHE A 75 2.41 -9.84 -5.91
N ASP A 76 2.29 -11.16 -6.01
CA ASP A 76 2.21 -12.05 -4.85
C ASP A 76 3.40 -13.01 -4.83
N GLY A 77 4.49 -12.65 -4.17
CA GLY A 77 5.70 -13.46 -4.08
C GLY A 77 5.59 -14.64 -3.11
N ARG A 78 4.39 -14.99 -2.62
CA ARG A 78 4.24 -16.10 -1.68
C ARG A 78 4.52 -17.42 -2.38
N TYR A 79 5.46 -18.17 -1.82
CA TYR A 79 5.68 -19.57 -2.13
C TYR A 79 4.60 -20.40 -1.44
N ASP A 80 3.87 -21.18 -2.22
CA ASP A 80 2.96 -22.19 -1.68
C ASP A 80 3.69 -23.54 -1.70
N GLU A 81 4.15 -23.99 -0.52
CA GLU A 81 4.85 -25.26 -0.34
C GLU A 81 4.05 -26.46 -0.88
N GLN A 82 2.71 -26.38 -0.85
CA GLN A 82 1.86 -27.45 -1.39
C GLN A 82 1.77 -27.45 -2.91
N ARG A 83 2.23 -26.39 -3.58
CA ARG A 83 2.12 -26.21 -5.03
C ARG A 83 3.45 -26.01 -5.74
N GLU A 84 4.57 -25.95 -5.00
CA GLU A 84 5.93 -25.73 -5.53
C GLU A 84 6.03 -24.55 -6.52
N ALA A 85 5.20 -23.52 -6.32
CA ALA A 85 5.01 -22.44 -7.28
C ALA A 85 4.97 -21.07 -6.59
N GLY A 86 5.79 -20.13 -7.08
CA GLY A 86 5.62 -18.71 -6.79
C GLY A 86 4.49 -18.14 -7.63
N ILE A 87 3.45 -17.59 -7.00
CA ILE A 87 2.26 -17.14 -7.72
C ILE A 87 2.37 -15.65 -8.06
N VAL A 88 2.99 -15.28 -9.19
CA VAL A 88 2.86 -13.88 -9.67
C VAL A 88 1.42 -13.64 -10.13
N ILE A 89 0.57 -13.18 -9.21
CA ILE A 89 -0.82 -12.83 -9.55
C ILE A 89 -0.83 -11.40 -10.04
N LEU A 90 -0.84 -11.19 -11.35
CA LEU A 90 -1.25 -9.90 -11.90
C LEU A 90 -2.72 -9.67 -11.49
N ILE A 91 -2.99 -8.92 -10.42
CA ILE A 91 -4.37 -8.49 -10.12
C ILE A 91 -4.58 -7.14 -10.77
N ILE A 92 -5.20 -7.16 -11.95
CA ILE A 92 -5.76 -5.96 -12.55
C ILE A 92 -7.08 -5.68 -11.83
N LYS A 93 -7.12 -4.76 -10.86
CA LYS A 93 -8.39 -4.38 -10.21
C LYS A 93 -9.12 -3.36 -11.10
N LYS A 94 -10.22 -3.78 -11.72
CA LYS A 94 -11.27 -2.87 -12.22
C LYS A 94 -12.17 -2.51 -11.04
N GLY A 95 -12.13 -1.29 -10.51
CA GLY A 95 -12.98 -0.99 -9.35
C GLY A 95 -12.94 0.45 -8.89
N VAL A 96 -14.07 0.89 -8.34
CA VAL A 96 -14.26 2.25 -7.83
C VAL A 96 -14.63 2.13 -6.38
N ASP A 97 -13.85 2.79 -5.54
CA ASP A 97 -14.17 2.94 -4.13
C ASP A 97 -15.57 3.58 -4.02
N LYS A 98 -16.53 2.81 -3.48
CA LYS A 98 -17.91 3.20 -3.08
C LYS A 98 -19.09 2.93 -4.04
N SER A 99 -18.94 2.13 -5.11
CA SER A 99 -20.10 1.65 -5.90
C SER A 99 -20.70 0.36 -5.31
N PRO A 100 -22.05 0.18 -5.26
CA PRO A 100 -22.69 -1.08 -4.88
C PRO A 100 -22.43 -2.22 -5.89
N LEU A 101 -21.90 -1.90 -7.07
CA LEU A 101 -21.45 -2.87 -8.06
C LEU A 101 -19.93 -3.09 -7.93
N GLN A 102 -19.52 -3.96 -6.99
CA GLN A 102 -18.14 -4.44 -6.90
C GLN A 102 -17.86 -5.47 -8.01
N PHE A 103 -17.69 -5.03 -9.25
CA PHE A 103 -17.07 -5.86 -10.27
C PHE A 103 -15.55 -5.68 -10.23
N VAL A 104 -14.90 -6.14 -9.15
CA VAL A 104 -13.46 -6.38 -9.18
C VAL A 104 -13.24 -7.59 -10.09
N ARG A 105 -13.11 -7.34 -11.40
CA ARG A 105 -12.56 -8.36 -12.31
C ARG A 105 -11.07 -8.45 -12.04
N THR A 106 -10.71 -9.21 -11.02
CA THR A 106 -9.34 -9.69 -10.81
C THR A 106 -8.99 -10.61 -11.97
N ARG A 107 -8.34 -10.08 -13.00
CA ARG A 107 -7.82 -10.93 -14.07
C ARG A 107 -6.49 -11.50 -13.63
N ARG A 108 -6.52 -12.63 -12.92
CA ARG A 108 -5.31 -13.36 -12.53
C ARG A 108 -4.61 -13.84 -13.80
N ILE A 109 -3.50 -13.21 -14.15
CA ILE A 109 -2.53 -13.84 -15.04
C ILE A 109 -1.65 -14.66 -14.10
N GLY A 110 -1.60 -15.99 -14.24
CA GLY A 110 -0.55 -16.77 -13.56
C GLY A 110 -0.93 -17.84 -12.53
N GLU A 111 -2.22 -18.10 -12.19
CA GLU A 111 -2.55 -19.00 -11.05
C GLU A 111 -2.10 -20.47 -11.23
N ARG A 112 -1.72 -20.89 -12.45
CA ARG A 112 -1.26 -22.25 -12.77
C ARG A 112 -0.02 -22.29 -13.68
N PHE A 113 0.66 -21.17 -13.90
CA PHE A 113 1.65 -21.09 -14.99
C PHE A 113 3.07 -21.50 -14.59
N PHE A 114 3.33 -21.71 -13.30
CA PHE A 114 4.65 -21.99 -12.77
C PHE A 114 4.70 -23.38 -12.12
N THR A 115 4.85 -24.43 -12.93
CA THR A 115 5.46 -25.68 -12.45
C THR A 115 6.98 -25.49 -12.44
N ALA A 116 7.72 -26.13 -11.52
CA ALA A 116 9.17 -25.97 -11.34
C ALA A 116 9.98 -25.98 -12.66
N GLU A 117 9.58 -26.79 -13.64
CA GLU A 117 10.24 -26.93 -14.95
C GLU A 117 9.92 -25.80 -15.96
N SER A 118 8.83 -25.04 -15.80
CA SER A 118 8.45 -23.96 -16.73
C SER A 118 8.65 -22.55 -16.17
N VAL A 119 9.38 -22.44 -15.06
CA VAL A 119 9.59 -21.21 -14.30
C VAL A 119 10.47 -20.21 -15.07
N LEU A 120 11.54 -20.66 -15.73
CA LEU A 120 12.50 -19.77 -16.39
C LEU A 120 11.90 -19.11 -17.66
N GLU A 121 11.48 -19.90 -18.65
CA GLU A 121 10.96 -19.38 -19.92
C GLU A 121 9.70 -18.50 -19.77
N LYS A 122 8.84 -18.80 -18.79
CA LYS A 122 7.59 -18.04 -18.57
C LYS A 122 7.77 -16.83 -17.65
N ARG A 123 8.86 -16.75 -16.88
CA ARG A 123 9.22 -15.57 -16.07
C ARG A 123 9.74 -14.44 -16.94
N GLU A 124 10.63 -14.73 -17.88
CA GLU A 124 11.10 -13.75 -18.86
C GLU A 124 9.92 -13.12 -19.61
N PHE A 125 8.93 -13.93 -20.01
CA PHE A 125 7.73 -13.44 -20.69
C PHE A 125 6.91 -12.47 -19.83
N LEU A 126 6.69 -12.78 -18.55
CA LEU A 126 5.96 -11.87 -17.65
C LEU A 126 6.75 -10.61 -17.35
N GLN A 127 8.07 -10.72 -17.19
CA GLN A 127 8.94 -9.56 -17.03
C GLN A 127 8.91 -8.69 -18.28
N LEU A 128 9.03 -9.26 -19.48
CA LEU A 128 8.94 -8.54 -20.75
C LEU A 128 7.58 -7.87 -20.92
N ILE A 129 6.49 -8.54 -20.56
CA ILE A 129 5.15 -7.93 -20.56
C ILE A 129 5.09 -6.78 -19.56
N LEU A 130 5.55 -6.97 -18.32
CA LEU A 130 5.48 -5.95 -17.28
C LEU A 130 6.36 -4.76 -17.60
N LEU A 131 7.60 -4.99 -18.01
CA LEU A 131 8.53 -3.97 -18.48
C LEU A 131 7.96 -3.29 -19.73
N GLY A 132 7.44 -4.05 -20.68
CA GLY A 132 6.75 -3.51 -21.86
C GLY A 132 5.59 -2.59 -21.48
N LEU A 133 4.75 -2.98 -20.52
CA LEU A 133 3.62 -2.18 -20.04
C LEU A 133 4.04 -0.98 -19.20
N LEU A 134 5.14 -1.08 -18.44
CA LEU A 134 5.72 0.01 -17.66
C LEU A 134 6.39 1.05 -18.58
N TYR A 135 7.20 0.60 -19.55
CA TYR A 135 7.96 1.47 -20.44
C TYR A 135 7.14 2.06 -21.59
N SER A 136 6.15 1.33 -22.10
CA SER A 136 5.25 1.84 -23.15
C SER A 136 4.37 3.00 -22.68
N ASN A 137 4.30 3.25 -21.36
CA ASN A 137 3.46 4.29 -20.77
C ASN A 137 1.95 4.07 -21.02
N GLU A 138 1.59 2.93 -21.61
CA GLU A 138 0.23 2.48 -21.93
C GLU A 138 -0.59 2.18 -20.68
N ILE A 139 0.08 1.84 -19.57
CA ILE A 139 -0.57 1.66 -18.28
C ILE A 139 -0.30 2.88 -17.38
N ASN A 140 -1.38 3.51 -16.95
CA ASN A 140 -1.36 4.51 -15.89
C ASN A 140 -1.47 3.83 -14.53
N LEU A 141 -0.37 3.24 -14.06
CA LEU A 141 -0.32 2.60 -12.75
C LEU A 141 -0.54 3.65 -11.66
N ARG A 142 -1.73 3.65 -11.07
CA ARG A 142 -2.06 4.47 -9.90
C ARG A 142 -1.75 3.75 -8.60
N HIS A 143 -1.72 2.42 -8.63
CA HIS A 143 -1.46 1.57 -7.47
C HIS A 143 -0.64 0.34 -7.83
N VAL A 144 0.36 0.02 -7.01
CA VAL A 144 1.14 -1.21 -7.12
C VAL A 144 1.14 -1.88 -5.74
N GLU A 145 0.62 -3.10 -5.63
CA GLU A 145 0.58 -3.89 -4.39
C GLU A 145 1.62 -5.01 -4.49
N LEU A 146 2.71 -4.93 -3.73
CA LEU A 146 3.80 -5.92 -3.73
C LEU A 146 3.72 -6.76 -2.46
N ILE A 147 3.65 -8.08 -2.58
CA ILE A 147 3.75 -8.99 -1.45
C ILE A 147 5.07 -9.75 -1.56
N MET A 148 5.98 -9.47 -0.63
CA MET A 148 7.33 -10.00 -0.51
C MET A 148 7.45 -10.67 0.86
N THR A 149 6.69 -11.73 1.08
CA THR A 149 6.67 -12.47 2.35
C THR A 149 7.13 -13.90 2.11
N GLY A 150 8.25 -14.32 2.70
CA GLY A 150 8.78 -15.67 2.59
C GLY A 150 10.26 -15.79 2.97
N LEU A 151 10.73 -17.03 3.18
CA LEU A 151 12.13 -17.36 3.46
C LEU A 151 13.05 -17.10 2.26
N MET A 152 12.56 -17.35 1.04
CA MET A 152 13.34 -17.13 -0.18
C MET A 152 13.83 -15.68 -0.30
N THR A 153 13.04 -14.67 0.07
CA THR A 153 13.46 -13.25 -0.06
C THR A 153 14.69 -12.86 0.75
N ILE A 154 14.95 -13.52 1.88
CA ILE A 154 16.07 -13.17 2.76
C ILE A 154 17.35 -13.87 2.30
N GLU A 155 17.29 -15.18 2.05
CA GLU A 155 18.43 -15.96 1.53
C GLU A 155 18.91 -15.43 0.16
N MET A 156 17.99 -14.92 -0.66
CA MET A 156 18.27 -14.28 -1.96
C MET A 156 19.03 -12.95 -1.85
N LEU A 157 18.76 -12.13 -0.83
CA LEU A 157 19.36 -10.80 -0.69
C LEU A 157 20.71 -10.85 0.02
N ASP A 158 20.88 -11.76 0.98
CA ASP A 158 22.16 -11.95 1.68
C ASP A 158 23.26 -12.48 0.73
N TYR A 159 22.92 -13.38 -0.20
CA TYR A 159 23.88 -13.89 -1.19
C TYR A 159 24.39 -12.79 -2.14
N ASN A 160 23.47 -12.01 -2.73
CA ASN A 160 23.80 -10.92 -3.65
C ASN A 160 24.59 -9.77 -2.99
N SER A 161 24.52 -9.65 -1.67
CA SER A 161 25.33 -8.70 -0.91
C SER A 161 26.77 -9.18 -0.67
N GLY A 162 27.12 -10.39 -1.12
CA GLY A 162 28.43 -11.01 -0.91
C GLY A 162 28.67 -11.50 0.52
N ARG A 163 27.61 -11.71 1.32
CA ARG A 163 27.72 -11.95 2.77
C ARG A 163 27.50 -13.40 3.21
N SER A 164 27.23 -14.31 2.27
CA SER A 164 26.97 -15.72 2.55
C SER A 164 28.17 -16.59 2.18
N ASN A 165 28.64 -17.43 3.11
CA ASN A 165 29.65 -18.48 2.86
C ASN A 165 29.01 -19.84 2.51
N TYR A 166 27.70 -19.89 2.22
CA TYR A 166 27.05 -21.13 1.84
C TYR A 166 27.40 -21.50 0.40
N PRO A 167 27.71 -22.77 0.09
CA PRO A 167 27.96 -23.22 -1.28
C PRO A 167 26.73 -22.94 -2.13
N GLU A 168 26.95 -22.35 -3.32
CA GLU A 168 25.92 -21.96 -4.29
C GLU A 168 24.88 -23.08 -4.51
N PRO A 169 23.63 -22.89 -4.07
CA PRO A 169 22.57 -23.80 -4.47
C PRO A 169 22.20 -23.56 -5.94
N PRO A 170 21.71 -24.57 -6.68
CA PRO A 170 21.51 -24.50 -8.14
C PRO A 170 20.32 -23.66 -8.63
N LEU A 171 19.61 -22.91 -7.77
CA LEU A 171 18.34 -22.22 -8.09
C LEU A 171 18.45 -20.68 -8.29
N TYR A 172 19.67 -20.12 -8.43
CA TYR A 172 19.93 -18.69 -8.20
C TYR A 172 19.78 -17.75 -9.40
N GLU A 173 19.84 -18.25 -10.64
CA GLU A 173 19.68 -17.40 -11.84
C GLU A 173 18.31 -16.69 -11.84
N THR A 174 17.28 -17.36 -11.32
CA THR A 174 15.91 -16.84 -11.25
C THR A 174 15.72 -15.62 -10.32
N ASN A 175 16.74 -15.24 -9.55
CA ASN A 175 16.64 -14.24 -8.48
C ASN A 175 17.13 -12.85 -8.90
N HIS A 176 18.03 -12.75 -9.88
CA HIS A 176 18.47 -11.47 -10.44
C HIS A 176 17.35 -10.73 -11.16
N GLU A 177 16.50 -11.46 -11.87
CA GLU A 177 15.36 -10.92 -12.61
C GLU A 177 14.37 -10.18 -11.72
N TYR A 178 14.04 -10.76 -10.56
CA TYR A 178 13.10 -10.16 -9.63
C TYR A 178 13.67 -8.85 -9.04
N ILE A 179 14.94 -8.84 -8.65
CA ILE A 179 15.62 -7.63 -8.19
C ILE A 179 15.65 -6.58 -9.31
N ASN A 180 15.91 -6.98 -10.55
CA ASN A 180 15.90 -6.09 -11.71
C ASN A 180 14.51 -5.50 -11.97
N LEU A 181 13.44 -6.30 -11.83
CA LEU A 181 12.07 -5.81 -11.91
C LEU A 181 11.77 -4.77 -10.82
N LEU A 182 12.20 -4.99 -9.58
CA LEU A 182 12.02 -4.02 -8.49
C LEU A 182 12.81 -2.74 -8.75
N LYS A 183 14.06 -2.85 -9.24
CA LYS A 183 14.87 -1.69 -9.67
C LYS A 183 14.18 -0.92 -10.81
N ASP A 184 13.55 -1.61 -11.74
CA ASP A 184 12.83 -0.97 -12.84
C ASP A 184 11.51 -0.32 -12.38
N LEU A 185 10.80 -0.92 -11.42
CA LEU A 185 9.67 -0.28 -10.74
C LEU A 185 10.11 0.99 -9.99
N ARG A 186 11.29 0.97 -9.36
CA ARG A 186 11.90 2.16 -8.75
C ARG A 186 12.19 3.25 -9.78
N LYS A 187 12.84 2.92 -10.90
CA LYS A 187 13.07 3.88 -12.00
C LYS A 187 11.77 4.43 -12.58
N TYR A 188 10.76 3.57 -12.77
CA TYR A 188 9.44 3.96 -13.27
C TYR A 188 8.75 4.96 -12.34
N SER A 189 8.73 4.67 -11.03
CA SER A 189 8.11 5.55 -10.03
C SER A 189 8.82 6.90 -9.93
N GLN A 190 10.16 6.93 -10.01
CA GLN A 190 10.95 8.17 -10.10
C GLN A 190 10.57 9.01 -11.34
N LYS A 191 10.51 8.39 -12.52
CA LYS A 191 10.14 9.06 -13.78
C LYS A 191 8.73 9.64 -13.73
N ARG A 192 7.82 8.95 -13.04
CA ARG A 192 6.41 9.36 -12.86
C ARG A 192 6.27 10.50 -11.84
N GLU A 193 7.05 10.50 -10.78
CA GLU A 193 7.11 11.59 -9.81
C GLU A 193 7.48 12.92 -10.48
N ALA A 194 8.46 12.90 -11.38
CA ALA A 194 8.84 14.09 -12.16
C ALA A 194 7.69 14.67 -13.01
N ARG A 195 6.61 13.91 -13.23
CA ARG A 195 5.39 14.33 -13.92
C ARG A 195 4.22 14.63 -12.98
N GLY A 196 4.44 14.63 -11.67
CA GLY A 196 3.40 14.80 -10.64
C GLY A 196 2.47 13.60 -10.48
N LEU A 197 2.83 12.42 -11.02
CA LEU A 197 1.97 11.23 -11.07
C LEU A 197 2.55 10.08 -10.24
N VAL A 198 2.82 10.29 -8.95
CA VAL A 198 3.42 9.26 -8.09
C VAL A 198 2.48 8.07 -7.91
N PRO A 199 2.86 6.84 -8.34
CA PRO A 199 2.05 5.66 -8.10
C PRO A 199 1.98 5.34 -6.60
N ARG A 200 0.82 4.89 -6.12
CA ARG A 200 0.67 4.44 -4.72
C ARG A 200 1.17 3.01 -4.57
N ILE A 201 2.30 2.82 -3.93
CA ILE A 201 2.84 1.49 -3.65
C ILE A 201 2.31 1.02 -2.29
N GLY A 202 1.56 -0.09 -2.29
CA GLY A 202 1.32 -0.92 -1.13
C GLY A 202 2.38 -2.01 -1.08
N LEU A 203 3.04 -2.18 0.05
CA LEU A 203 4.18 -3.07 0.18
C LEU A 203 3.98 -3.96 1.39
N ARG A 204 3.81 -5.26 1.19
CA ARG A 204 3.75 -6.24 2.27
C ARG A 204 5.07 -6.99 2.30
N THR A 205 5.88 -6.84 3.34
CA THR A 205 7.26 -7.36 3.32
C THR A 205 7.82 -7.67 4.70
N ASN A 206 8.82 -8.56 4.75
CA ASN A 206 9.62 -8.87 5.94
C ASN A 206 11.09 -8.39 5.85
N ILE A 207 11.47 -7.66 4.78
CA ILE A 207 12.85 -7.22 4.49
C ILE A 207 13.00 -5.68 4.56
N VAL A 208 12.82 -5.13 5.76
CA VAL A 208 12.75 -3.67 5.99
C VAL A 208 14.01 -2.93 5.51
N ASP A 209 15.18 -3.52 5.72
CA ASP A 209 16.50 -2.99 5.39
C ASP A 209 16.75 -2.84 3.89
N HIS A 210 16.06 -3.60 3.06
CA HIS A 210 16.22 -3.54 1.60
C HIS A 210 15.26 -2.57 0.91
N ILE A 211 14.23 -2.08 1.62
CA ILE A 211 13.20 -1.20 1.05
C ILE A 211 13.81 0.06 0.39
N PRO A 212 14.75 0.80 1.02
CA PRO A 212 15.37 2.00 0.43
C PRO A 212 16.14 1.72 -0.86
N HIS A 213 16.67 0.50 -1.01
CA HIS A 213 17.44 0.10 -2.19
C HIS A 213 16.54 -0.35 -3.34
N LEU A 214 15.38 -0.94 -3.02
CA LEU A 214 14.47 -1.54 -3.99
C LEU A 214 13.36 -0.60 -4.45
N PHE A 215 13.05 0.44 -3.67
CA PHE A 215 11.88 1.28 -3.93
C PHE A 215 12.18 2.77 -3.89
N HIS A 216 11.32 3.52 -4.58
CA HIS A 216 11.22 4.95 -4.42
C HIS A 216 10.34 5.23 -3.18
N LEU A 217 10.94 5.68 -2.09
CA LEU A 217 10.27 5.74 -0.78
C LEU A 217 9.04 6.65 -0.77
N GLN A 218 9.06 7.79 -1.48
CA GLN A 218 7.89 8.69 -1.54
C GLN A 218 6.68 8.09 -2.25
N ALA A 219 6.85 7.00 -3.00
CA ALA A 219 5.77 6.29 -3.68
C ALA A 219 5.11 5.25 -2.77
N ILE A 220 5.78 4.85 -1.68
CA ILE A 220 5.22 3.91 -0.71
C ILE A 220 4.21 4.65 0.17
N THR A 221 2.96 4.17 0.13
CA THR A 221 1.86 4.79 0.88
C THR A 221 1.20 3.84 1.87
N GLN A 222 1.38 2.53 1.68
CA GLN A 222 0.67 1.48 2.40
C GLN A 222 1.58 0.29 2.76
N PRO A 223 2.67 0.46 3.54
CA PRO A 223 3.47 -0.66 3.98
C PRO A 223 2.72 -1.53 5.00
N THR A 224 2.90 -2.83 4.84
CA THR A 224 2.54 -3.89 5.77
C THR A 224 3.83 -4.65 6.08
N ILE A 225 4.46 -4.32 7.19
CA ILE A 225 5.68 -5.01 7.63
C ILE A 225 5.27 -6.23 8.43
N GLU A 226 5.76 -7.40 8.02
CA GLU A 226 5.48 -8.66 8.69
C GLU A 226 6.79 -9.25 9.22
N THR A 227 6.84 -9.63 10.49
CA THR A 227 7.94 -10.48 10.96
C THR A 227 7.66 -11.92 10.51
N PRO A 228 8.66 -12.73 10.16
CA PRO A 228 8.45 -14.13 9.77
C PRO A 228 7.92 -14.95 10.95
N LYS A 229 7.05 -15.92 10.66
CA LYS A 229 6.59 -16.89 11.66
C LYS A 229 7.79 -17.68 12.20
N CYS A 230 7.96 -17.67 13.52
CA CYS A 230 9.07 -18.33 14.18
C CYS A 230 8.81 -19.84 14.29
N GLY A 231 9.18 -20.62 13.27
CA GLY A 231 9.11 -22.08 13.28
C GLY A 231 10.45 -22.80 13.51
N SER A 232 11.56 -22.25 13.03
CA SER A 232 12.85 -22.96 13.09
C SER A 232 14.10 -22.09 12.94
N ILE A 233 14.00 -20.80 12.62
CA ILE A 233 15.19 -19.93 12.52
C ILE A 233 14.89 -18.57 13.17
N ASN A 234 15.08 -18.53 14.49
CA ASN A 234 15.01 -17.34 15.35
C ASN A 234 16.06 -16.26 15.02
N LYS A 235 16.74 -16.38 13.87
CA LYS A 235 17.94 -15.61 13.54
C LYS A 235 17.69 -14.35 12.73
N PHE A 236 16.60 -14.25 11.97
CA PHE A 236 16.55 -13.23 10.92
C PHE A 236 16.23 -11.81 11.38
N TRP A 237 15.47 -11.61 12.47
CA TRP A 237 15.26 -10.28 13.04
C TRP A 237 16.12 -9.98 14.27
N ILE A 238 16.58 -11.03 14.98
CA ILE A 238 17.32 -10.92 16.25
C ILE A 238 18.83 -11.11 16.05
N THR A 239 19.27 -11.73 14.96
CA THR A 239 20.68 -11.94 14.66
C THR A 239 20.95 -11.74 13.17
N ARG A 240 21.00 -10.48 12.72
CA ARG A 240 22.19 -10.14 11.95
C ARG A 240 23.37 -10.55 12.85
N ARG A 241 24.03 -11.65 12.52
CA ARG A 241 25.36 -12.01 13.03
C ARG A 241 26.45 -11.06 12.47
N THR A 242 26.08 -9.86 12.01
CA THR A 242 27.02 -8.75 12.07
C THR A 242 27.18 -8.43 13.55
N GLU A 243 28.40 -8.36 14.04
CA GLU A 243 28.77 -8.01 15.41
C GLU A 243 28.38 -6.56 15.79
N GLY A 244 27.32 -6.01 15.18
CA GLY A 244 26.73 -4.72 15.49
C GLY A 244 25.63 -4.83 16.55
N PRO A 245 25.40 -3.76 17.33
CA PRO A 245 24.44 -3.77 18.42
C PRO A 245 23.01 -4.06 17.95
N LYS A 246 22.26 -4.83 18.77
CA LYS A 246 20.85 -5.23 18.59
C LYS A 246 19.89 -4.04 18.34
N ASN A 247 20.31 -2.83 18.64
CA ASN A 247 19.57 -1.57 18.42
C ASN A 247 19.44 -1.21 16.93
N SER A 248 20.20 -1.87 16.04
CA SER A 248 20.23 -1.56 14.61
C SER A 248 18.92 -1.76 13.87
N SER A 249 18.05 -2.72 14.25
CA SER A 249 16.79 -2.97 13.51
C SER A 249 15.69 -1.96 13.83
N ILE A 250 15.61 -1.50 15.09
CA ILE A 250 14.71 -0.41 15.49
C ILE A 250 15.14 0.87 14.79
N GLN A 251 16.43 1.20 14.83
CA GLN A 251 16.96 2.38 14.15
C GLN A 251 16.73 2.32 12.63
N GLN A 252 17.02 1.20 11.96
CA GLN A 252 16.74 1.06 10.53
C GLN A 252 15.26 1.24 10.19
N THR A 253 14.38 0.77 11.07
CA THR A 253 12.92 0.95 10.88
C THR A 253 12.53 2.41 11.11
N ALA A 254 13.13 3.07 12.10
CA ALA A 254 12.97 4.48 12.37
C ALA A 254 13.43 5.33 11.17
N ASP A 255 14.65 5.09 10.66
CA ASP A 255 15.22 5.75 9.49
C ASP A 255 14.33 5.56 8.27
N LEU A 256 13.89 4.33 7.99
CA LEU A 256 12.95 4.05 6.91
C LEU A 256 11.66 4.85 7.08
N PHE A 257 11.09 4.87 8.29
CA PHE A 257 9.85 5.57 8.57
C PHE A 257 9.98 7.09 8.43
N ALA A 258 11.14 7.65 8.76
CA ALA A 258 11.43 9.07 8.57
C ALA A 258 11.40 9.44 7.07
N ASP A 259 11.86 8.55 6.21
CA ASP A 259 11.87 8.76 4.75
C ASP A 259 10.50 8.54 4.07
N LEU A 260 9.55 7.87 4.74
CA LEU A 260 8.22 7.55 4.22
C LEU A 260 7.21 8.70 4.41
N ALA A 261 7.52 9.90 3.91
CA ALA A 261 6.71 11.10 4.16
C ALA A 261 5.26 11.05 3.61
N ASN A 262 4.97 10.12 2.68
CA ASN A 262 3.65 9.95 2.05
C ASN A 262 2.80 8.82 2.65
N LEU A 263 3.19 8.28 3.80
CA LEU A 263 2.47 7.18 4.44
C LEU A 263 1.03 7.54 4.78
N ASN A 264 0.08 6.74 4.29
CA ASN A 264 -1.33 6.88 4.62
C ASN A 264 -1.85 5.71 5.48
N MET A 265 -1.22 4.54 5.38
CA MET A 265 -1.54 3.36 6.16
C MET A 265 -0.23 2.71 6.60
N LEU A 266 -0.08 2.44 7.88
CA LEU A 266 1.00 1.63 8.41
C LEU A 266 0.39 0.37 9.01
N SER A 267 0.80 -0.79 8.52
CA SER A 267 0.44 -2.07 9.11
C SER A 267 1.69 -2.78 9.60
N TRP A 268 1.66 -3.25 10.84
CA TRP A 268 2.71 -4.06 11.43
C TRP A 268 2.10 -5.37 11.93
N LYS A 269 2.71 -6.48 11.55
CA LYS A 269 2.27 -7.82 11.95
C LYS A 269 3.46 -8.58 12.49
N ASP A 270 3.53 -8.72 13.81
CA ASP A 270 4.58 -9.51 14.43
C ASP A 270 4.12 -10.96 14.60
N ASN A 271 4.53 -11.85 13.69
CA ASN A 271 4.17 -13.27 13.75
C ASN A 271 4.99 -14.08 14.77
N ARG A 272 5.78 -13.43 15.64
CA ARG A 272 6.39 -14.12 16.78
C ARG A 272 5.27 -14.47 17.74
N ASP A 273 5.03 -15.77 17.95
CA ASP A 273 4.18 -16.21 19.04
C ASP A 273 4.71 -15.57 20.32
N ALA A 274 3.80 -14.91 21.03
CA ALA A 274 4.10 -13.99 22.13
C ALA A 274 4.69 -14.73 23.33
N ALA A 275 5.90 -15.25 23.21
CA ALA A 275 6.73 -15.68 24.33
C ALA A 275 7.31 -14.39 24.95
N PRO A 276 6.63 -13.80 25.95
CA PRO A 276 6.93 -12.46 26.45
C PRO A 276 8.23 -12.46 27.26
N ASP A 277 8.67 -13.64 27.72
CA ASP A 277 9.59 -13.77 28.84
C ASP A 277 11.08 -13.68 28.44
N ARG A 278 11.41 -13.52 27.16
CA ARG A 278 12.83 -13.49 26.70
C ARG A 278 13.35 -12.12 26.28
N LEU A 279 12.57 -11.04 26.43
CA LEU A 279 12.93 -9.74 25.86
C LEU A 279 13.47 -8.74 26.90
N MET A 280 14.81 -8.65 26.90
CA MET A 280 15.64 -7.44 26.98
C MET A 280 15.38 -6.47 28.16
N ASN A 281 15.98 -6.75 29.31
CA ASN A 281 16.27 -5.74 30.32
C ASN A 281 17.49 -4.91 29.88
N GLY A 282 17.28 -3.79 29.18
CA GLY A 282 18.34 -2.79 28.97
C GLY A 282 18.32 -2.04 27.63
N THR A 283 18.61 -0.75 27.70
CA THR A 283 19.09 0.15 26.62
C THR A 283 18.15 0.51 25.46
N LEU A 284 17.09 -0.23 25.17
CA LEU A 284 16.21 0.04 24.01
C LEU A 284 15.32 1.30 24.14
N SER A 285 15.32 1.97 25.30
CA SER A 285 14.42 3.09 25.57
C SER A 285 14.65 4.28 24.64
N LYS A 286 15.88 4.51 24.18
CA LYS A 286 16.19 5.68 23.33
C LYS A 286 15.67 5.48 21.91
N GLU A 287 15.97 4.33 21.30
CA GLU A 287 15.57 4.01 19.93
C GLU A 287 14.05 3.84 19.82
N LEU A 288 13.40 3.25 20.83
CA LEU A 288 11.95 3.16 20.87
C LEU A 288 11.30 4.55 21.00
N ALA A 289 11.90 5.48 21.76
CA ALA A 289 11.43 6.86 21.88
C ALA A 289 11.62 7.63 20.55
N GLU A 290 12.74 7.43 19.86
CA GLU A 290 12.98 8.01 18.54
C GLU A 290 11.96 7.50 17.50
N LEU A 291 11.74 6.18 17.47
CA LEU A 291 10.72 5.57 16.60
C LEU A 291 9.32 6.10 16.91
N GLN A 292 8.97 6.24 18.19
CA GLN A 292 7.71 6.83 18.63
C GLN A 292 7.55 8.27 18.11
N ASN A 293 8.61 9.09 18.23
CA ASN A 293 8.61 10.48 17.75
C ASN A 293 8.39 10.54 16.23
N ILE A 294 9.11 9.71 15.47
CA ILE A 294 8.98 9.63 14.01
C ILE A 294 7.56 9.26 13.60
N VAL A 295 6.99 8.22 14.22
CA VAL A 295 5.61 7.82 13.93
C VAL A 295 4.64 8.94 14.26
N THR A 296 4.74 9.56 15.46
CA THR A 296 3.85 10.67 15.85
C THR A 296 3.92 11.87 14.91
N GLY A 297 5.09 12.12 14.31
CA GLY A 297 5.31 13.17 13.32
C GLY A 297 4.65 12.92 11.95
N MET A 298 4.15 11.71 11.67
CA MET A 298 3.57 11.36 10.38
C MET A 298 2.22 12.05 10.12
N ARG A 299 2.27 13.20 9.43
CA ARG A 299 1.08 14.04 9.16
C ARG A 299 0.06 13.43 8.19
N LYS A 300 0.49 12.50 7.32
CA LYS A 300 -0.38 11.88 6.31
C LYS A 300 -0.97 10.55 6.75
N LEU A 301 -0.52 9.99 7.87
CA LEU A 301 -0.96 8.67 8.35
C LEU A 301 -2.44 8.74 8.78
N ARG A 302 -3.27 7.91 8.14
CA ARG A 302 -4.73 7.84 8.39
C ARG A 302 -5.15 6.52 9.03
N GLU A 303 -4.39 5.47 8.80
CA GLU A 303 -4.69 4.13 9.30
C GLU A 303 -3.45 3.51 9.93
N LEU A 304 -3.59 3.03 11.16
CA LEU A 304 -2.55 2.33 11.89
C LEU A 304 -3.09 0.94 12.26
N ARG A 305 -2.41 -0.10 11.82
CA ARG A 305 -2.75 -1.49 12.14
C ARG A 305 -1.58 -2.15 12.84
N LEU A 306 -1.80 -2.66 14.04
CA LEU A 306 -0.79 -3.35 14.84
C LEU A 306 -1.35 -4.72 15.23
N GLU A 307 -0.69 -5.77 14.77
CA GLU A 307 -0.99 -7.15 15.14
C GLU A 307 0.22 -7.71 15.90
N TYR A 308 -0.02 -8.11 17.16
CA TYR A 308 0.99 -8.45 18.17
C TYR A 308 1.92 -7.28 18.52
N ALA A 309 3.06 -7.55 19.17
CA ALA A 309 3.97 -6.54 19.69
C ALA A 309 4.69 -5.75 18.58
N PHE A 310 4.78 -4.43 18.74
CA PHE A 310 5.61 -3.57 17.90
C PHE A 310 7.02 -3.47 18.49
N PHE A 311 7.94 -4.32 18.04
CA PHE A 311 9.28 -4.58 18.62
C PHE A 311 9.30 -5.14 20.04
N HIS A 312 8.59 -4.52 20.98
CA HIS A 312 8.55 -4.86 22.40
C HIS A 312 7.10 -4.97 22.91
N PRO A 313 6.76 -5.96 23.76
CA PRO A 313 5.40 -6.13 24.27
C PRO A 313 4.86 -4.90 25.02
N SER A 314 5.70 -4.16 25.74
CA SER A 314 5.29 -2.96 26.49
C SER A 314 5.32 -1.66 25.68
N LEU A 315 5.81 -1.66 24.43
CA LEU A 315 5.84 -0.44 23.62
C LEU A 315 4.42 -0.12 23.13
N PHE A 316 3.82 0.90 23.72
CA PHE A 316 2.61 1.52 23.19
C PHE A 316 2.97 2.58 22.17
N LEU A 317 2.61 2.35 20.91
CA LEU A 317 2.81 3.33 19.84
C LEU A 317 1.67 4.36 19.86
N VAL A 318 1.92 5.56 20.38
CA VAL A 318 0.94 6.65 20.40
C VAL A 318 0.51 6.98 18.97
N PRO A 319 -0.78 6.83 18.60
CA PRO A 319 -1.23 7.13 17.25
C PRO A 319 -1.11 8.62 16.93
N PRO A 320 -0.62 9.00 15.74
CA PRO A 320 -0.65 10.40 15.29
C PRO A 320 -2.05 11.01 15.29
N GLU A 321 -2.17 12.32 15.49
CA GLU A 321 -3.45 13.06 15.47
C GLU A 321 -4.25 12.90 14.15
N ASN A 322 -3.55 12.54 13.08
CA ASN A 322 -4.14 12.36 11.77
C ASN A 322 -4.77 10.98 11.56
N VAL A 323 -4.45 10.01 12.42
CA VAL A 323 -4.99 8.65 12.35
C VAL A 323 -6.48 8.68 12.67
N LYS A 324 -7.27 8.07 11.77
CA LYS A 324 -8.74 7.94 11.90
C LYS A 324 -9.15 6.49 12.13
N THR A 325 -8.35 5.54 11.67
CA THR A 325 -8.59 4.12 11.85
C THR A 325 -7.43 3.50 12.63
N LEU A 326 -7.73 2.93 13.79
CA LEU A 326 -6.79 2.14 14.57
C LEU A 326 -7.27 0.70 14.62
N GLU A 327 -6.45 -0.24 14.18
CA GLU A 327 -6.72 -1.67 14.26
C GLU A 327 -5.64 -2.32 15.12
N VAL A 328 -6.04 -2.97 16.21
CA VAL A 328 -5.10 -3.60 17.13
C VAL A 328 -5.51 -5.03 17.40
N SER A 329 -4.53 -5.92 17.53
CA SER A 329 -4.80 -7.30 17.92
C SER A 329 -3.69 -7.93 18.74
N LYS A 330 -4.09 -8.77 19.70
CA LYS A 330 -3.17 -9.59 20.52
C LYS A 330 -2.05 -8.80 21.22
N MET A 331 -2.40 -7.67 21.84
CA MET A 331 -1.47 -6.81 22.59
C MET A 331 -1.25 -7.31 24.03
N SER A 332 -0.10 -6.94 24.63
CA SER A 332 0.23 -7.23 26.03
C SER A 332 -0.67 -6.48 27.01
N LYS A 333 -0.63 -6.88 28.29
CA LYS A 333 -1.39 -6.22 29.36
C LYS A 333 -0.89 -4.79 29.57
N GLU A 334 0.42 -4.59 29.55
CA GLU A 334 1.10 -3.30 29.74
C GLU A 334 0.74 -2.32 28.62
N TRP A 335 0.68 -2.81 27.38
CA TRP A 335 0.23 -2.03 26.23
C TRP A 335 -1.19 -1.50 26.44
N TRP A 336 -2.10 -2.35 26.93
CA TRP A 336 -3.49 -1.96 27.18
C TRP A 336 -3.64 -0.91 28.28
N TYR A 337 -2.77 -0.90 29.29
CA TYR A 337 -2.78 0.16 30.31
C TYR A 337 -2.42 1.51 29.69
N GLN A 338 -1.33 1.58 28.93
CA GLN A 338 -0.91 2.81 28.25
C GLN A 338 -1.94 3.29 27.22
N PHE A 339 -2.56 2.35 26.48
CA PHE A 339 -3.67 2.66 25.57
C PHE A 339 -4.88 3.27 26.31
N ALA A 340 -5.19 2.80 27.52
CA ALA A 340 -6.32 3.30 28.29
C ALA A 340 -6.13 4.75 28.79
N GLU A 341 -4.88 5.15 29.00
CA GLU A 341 -4.48 6.49 29.45
C GLU A 341 -4.32 7.48 28.29
N CYS A 342 -4.10 6.98 27.06
CA CYS A 342 -3.87 7.80 25.88
C CYS A 342 -5.15 8.51 25.38
N PRO A 343 -5.14 9.84 25.18
CA PRO A 343 -6.27 10.55 24.60
C PRO A 343 -6.41 10.27 23.09
N LEU A 344 -7.34 9.39 22.71
CA LEU A 344 -7.58 9.00 21.31
C LEU A 344 -8.56 9.94 20.58
N SER A 345 -8.34 11.25 20.69
CA SER A 345 -9.30 12.28 20.24
C SER A 345 -9.58 12.26 18.73
N SER A 346 -8.65 11.75 17.93
CA SER A 346 -8.70 11.71 16.47
C SER A 346 -9.32 10.45 15.87
N ILE A 347 -9.34 9.35 16.63
CA ILE A 347 -9.73 8.03 16.13
C ILE A 347 -11.25 7.98 15.90
N ARG A 348 -11.66 7.59 14.69
CA ARG A 348 -13.06 7.44 14.26
C ARG A 348 -13.51 5.98 14.15
N VAL A 349 -12.56 5.10 13.90
CA VAL A 349 -12.79 3.66 13.79
C VAL A 349 -11.74 2.95 14.64
N LEU A 350 -12.17 2.23 15.66
CA LEU A 350 -11.33 1.34 16.44
C LEU A 350 -11.74 -0.10 16.17
N LYS A 351 -10.82 -0.91 15.69
CA LYS A 351 -10.99 -2.34 15.50
C LYS A 351 -10.08 -3.08 16.47
N VAL A 352 -10.64 -3.96 17.27
CA VAL A 352 -9.88 -4.83 18.16
C VAL A 352 -10.16 -6.27 17.79
N SER A 353 -9.11 -7.07 17.59
CA SER A 353 -9.25 -8.51 17.33
C SER A 353 -8.27 -9.34 18.15
N GLY A 354 -8.51 -10.64 18.26
CA GLY A 354 -7.70 -11.54 19.08
C GLY A 354 -8.23 -11.66 20.51
N GLY A 355 -8.36 -12.92 20.98
CA GLY A 355 -9.13 -13.36 22.15
C GLY A 355 -8.65 -12.88 23.52
N ILE A 356 -8.54 -11.57 23.72
CA ILE A 356 -8.53 -10.99 25.06
C ILE A 356 -9.89 -11.32 25.67
N GLY A 357 -9.88 -11.94 26.85
CA GLY A 357 -11.10 -12.18 27.62
C GLY A 357 -11.92 -10.87 27.70
N TYR A 358 -13.13 -10.91 27.16
CA TYR A 358 -13.98 -9.74 26.88
C TYR A 358 -14.16 -8.79 28.08
N GLU A 359 -14.08 -9.31 29.30
CA GLU A 359 -14.19 -8.51 30.53
C GLU A 359 -13.08 -7.46 30.67
N LYS A 360 -11.86 -7.74 30.21
CA LYS A 360 -10.76 -6.77 30.26
C LYS A 360 -10.95 -5.66 29.22
N LEU A 361 -11.36 -6.02 28.00
CA LEU A 361 -11.67 -5.07 26.93
C LEU A 361 -12.82 -4.13 27.30
N TYR A 362 -13.85 -4.64 27.99
CA TYR A 362 -15.00 -3.84 28.41
C TYR A 362 -14.63 -2.80 29.48
N ARG A 363 -13.74 -3.14 30.43
CA ARG A 363 -13.25 -2.16 31.42
C ARG A 363 -12.33 -1.11 30.81
N ILE A 364 -11.41 -1.51 29.95
CA ILE A 364 -10.46 -0.59 29.30
C ILE A 364 -11.19 0.38 28.35
N SER A 365 -12.15 -0.12 27.57
CA SER A 365 -12.97 0.72 26.68
C SER A 365 -13.90 1.68 27.44
N ARG A 366 -14.42 1.31 28.61
CA ARG A 366 -15.20 2.24 29.45
C ARG A 366 -14.36 3.41 29.98
N VAL A 367 -13.08 3.20 30.27
CA VAL A 367 -12.21 4.26 30.82
C VAL A 367 -11.73 5.19 29.71
N ALA A 368 -11.28 4.65 28.57
CA ALA A 368 -10.77 5.44 27.44
C ALA A 368 -11.86 6.20 26.64
N ILE A 369 -13.13 5.77 26.72
CA ILE A 369 -14.24 6.30 25.90
C ILE A 369 -15.28 7.05 26.77
N ARG A 370 -14.92 7.49 27.98
CA ARG A 370 -15.76 8.38 28.80
C ARG A 370 -15.95 9.70 28.04
N GLY A 371 -17.08 9.85 27.32
CA GLY A 371 -17.54 11.12 26.77
C GLY A 371 -18.07 11.14 25.33
N ARG A 372 -18.06 10.03 24.56
CA ARG A 372 -18.40 10.07 23.10
C ARG A 372 -19.35 8.97 22.57
N THR A 373 -20.06 8.22 23.41
CA THR A 373 -20.69 6.97 22.94
C THR A 373 -22.07 7.11 22.28
N ARG A 374 -22.09 7.02 20.94
CA ARG A 374 -23.07 6.23 20.15
C ARG A 374 -22.30 5.24 19.26
N GLY A 375 -21.68 4.23 19.87
CA GLY A 375 -20.99 3.15 19.12
C GLY A 375 -21.89 1.95 18.93
N VAL A 376 -21.98 1.41 17.71
CA VAL A 376 -22.71 0.16 17.43
C VAL A 376 -21.77 -1.03 17.63
N LEU A 377 -22.05 -1.86 18.63
CA LEU A 377 -21.29 -3.07 18.92
C LEU A 377 -21.80 -4.20 18.02
N ARG A 378 -21.04 -4.56 16.97
CA ARG A 378 -21.38 -5.70 16.10
C ARG A 378 -20.54 -6.91 16.46
N ARG A 379 -21.19 -7.95 16.96
CA ARG A 379 -20.62 -9.29 17.12
C ARG A 379 -20.70 -10.04 15.79
N ARG A 380 -19.58 -10.54 15.28
CA ARG A 380 -19.57 -11.57 14.22
C ARG A 380 -19.53 -12.94 14.88
N SER A 381 -20.44 -13.84 14.54
CA SER A 381 -20.47 -15.21 15.09
C SER A 381 -19.14 -15.92 14.81
N GLY A 382 -18.51 -16.47 15.87
CA GLY A 382 -17.30 -17.29 15.76
C GLY A 382 -15.95 -16.55 15.83
N SER A 383 -15.92 -15.21 15.89
CA SER A 383 -14.67 -14.43 16.01
C SER A 383 -14.76 -13.41 17.14
N THR A 384 -13.73 -13.33 17.99
CA THR A 384 -13.58 -12.28 19.01
C THR A 384 -13.06 -10.99 18.39
N SER A 385 -13.85 -10.40 17.49
CA SER A 385 -13.59 -9.08 16.90
C SER A 385 -14.61 -8.06 17.37
N PHE A 386 -14.12 -6.85 17.60
CA PHE A 386 -14.89 -5.68 18.02
C PHE A 386 -14.57 -4.52 17.08
N GLU A 387 -15.60 -3.82 16.61
CA GLU A 387 -15.47 -2.60 15.82
C GLU A 387 -16.32 -1.51 16.46
N ALA A 388 -15.69 -0.41 16.87
CA ALA A 388 -16.35 0.81 17.29
C ALA A 388 -16.21 1.87 16.19
N LYS A 389 -17.31 2.56 15.88
CA LYS A 389 -17.34 3.72 14.98
C LYS A 389 -17.92 4.90 15.71
N TRP A 390 -17.30 6.06 15.55
CA TRP A 390 -17.80 7.33 16.06
C TRP A 390 -18.17 8.23 14.89
N GLY A 391 -19.40 8.76 14.91
CA GLY A 391 -19.79 9.90 14.09
C GLY A 391 -19.31 11.17 14.77
N ILE A 392 -18.61 12.03 14.03
CA ILE A 392 -18.33 13.42 14.41
C ILE A 392 -19.37 14.27 13.69
#